data_AF-A0A444HPN2-F1
#
_entry.id   AF-A0A444HPN2-F1
#
_cell.length_a   1.000
_cell.length_b   1.000
_cell.length_c   1.000
_cell.angle_alpha   90.00
_cell.angle_beta   90.00
_cell.angle_gamma   90.00
#
_symmetry.space_group_name_H-M   'P 1'
#
loop_
_entity.id
_entity.type
_entity.pdbx_description
1 polymer ?
#
loop_
_entity_poly.entity_id
_entity_poly.type
_entity_poly.pdbx_seq_one_letter_code
_entity_poly.pdbx_strand_id
1 'polypeptide(L)' 'MVLLHSADGLAWQSPPKGTSLKTLSEAEEQGFILIRGEFQKRQFRLTELGSDYVERDKRRLEARRL' A
#
# COMPACT_ATOMS: atom_id res chain seq x y z
N MET A 1 6.23 -3.13 -4.31
CA MET A 1 5.85 -3.84 -3.05
C MET A 1 4.46 -4.43 -3.21
N VAL A 2 4.23 -5.71 -2.92
CA VAL A 2 2.92 -6.36 -3.14
C VAL A 2 1.79 -5.71 -2.33
N LEU A 3 2.10 -5.17 -1.14
CA LEU A 3 1.14 -4.49 -0.25
C LEU A 3 0.40 -3.34 -0.94
N LEU A 4 1.11 -2.51 -1.70
CA LEU A 4 0.54 -1.31 -2.30
C LEU A 4 -0.50 -1.64 -3.38
N HIS A 5 -0.34 -2.77 -4.08
CA HIS A 5 -1.30 -3.21 -5.10
C HIS A 5 -2.58 -3.79 -4.50
N SER A 6 -2.54 -4.19 -3.22
CA SER A 6 -3.70 -4.71 -2.50
C SER A 6 -4.51 -3.61 -1.80
N ALA A 7 -4.10 -2.34 -1.93
CA ALA A 7 -4.77 -1.23 -1.28
C ALA A 7 -5.96 -0.71 -2.10
N ASP A 8 -7.09 -0.52 -1.43
CA ASP A 8 -8.29 0.20 -1.87
C ASP A 8 -8.09 1.73 -1.84
N GLY A 9 -7.09 2.19 -2.58
CA GLY A 9 -6.79 3.62 -2.75
C GLY A 9 -6.54 4.36 -1.43
N LEU A 10 -7.16 5.53 -1.31
CA LEU A 10 -7.00 6.46 -0.18
C LEU A 10 -7.96 6.14 1.00
N ALA A 11 -8.75 5.07 0.90
CA ALA A 11 -9.65 4.64 1.96
C ALA A 11 -8.90 3.85 3.04
N TRP A 12 -9.35 4.00 4.28
CA TRP A 12 -8.82 3.22 5.40
C TRP A 12 -9.33 1.78 5.33
N GLN A 13 -8.41 0.83 5.39
CA GLN A 13 -8.72 -0.58 5.24
C GLN A 13 -7.80 -1.45 6.10
N SER A 14 -8.21 -2.69 6.32
CA SER A 14 -7.38 -3.66 7.02
C SER A 14 -6.26 -4.17 6.10
N PRO A 15 -5.03 -4.38 6.61
CA PRO A 15 -3.97 -4.99 5.83
C PRO A 15 -4.37 -6.42 5.37
N PRO A 16 -4.00 -6.82 4.15
CA PRO A 16 -4.23 -8.19 3.68
C PRO A 16 -3.64 -9.23 4.65
N LYS A 17 -4.29 -10.40 4.74
CA LYS A 17 -3.77 -11.52 5.54
C LYS A 17 -2.33 -11.85 5.13
N GLY A 18 -1.46 -12.06 6.12
CA GLY A 18 -0.04 -12.34 5.90
C GLY A 18 0.84 -11.10 5.68
N THR A 19 0.28 -9.89 5.68
CA THR A 19 1.10 -8.67 5.69
C THR A 19 1.82 -8.54 7.03
N SER A 20 3.14 -8.56 7.00
CA SER A 20 3.95 -8.38 8.21
C SER A 20 3.91 -6.93 8.71
N LEU A 21 4.12 -6.73 10.02
CA LEU A 21 4.29 -5.39 10.58
C LEU A 21 5.44 -4.64 9.93
N LYS A 22 6.54 -5.35 9.67
CA LYS A 22 7.73 -4.78 9.06
C LYS A 22 7.38 -4.16 7.70
N THR A 23 6.65 -4.89 6.85
CA THR A 23 6.22 -4.42 5.53
C THR A 23 5.34 -3.17 5.61
N LEU A 24 4.45 -3.12 6.61
CA LEU A 24 3.60 -1.96 6.84
C LEU A 24 4.41 -0.74 7.30
N SER A 25 5.33 -0.93 8.25
CA SER A 25 6.22 0.13 8.71
C SER A 25 7.14 0.63 7.58
N GLU A 26 7.74 -0.27 6.80
CA GLU A 26 8.60 0.09 5.66
C GLU A 26 7.84 0.93 4.62
N ALA A 27 6.57 0.60 4.34
CA ALA A 27 5.72 1.38 3.43
C ALA A 27 5.34 2.76 3.99
N GLU A 28 5.12 2.86 5.30
CA GLU A 28 4.83 4.12 5.99
C GLU A 28 6.07 5.02 6.04
N GLU A 29 7.24 4.46 6.38
CA GLU A 29 8.54 5.16 6.38
C GLU A 29 8.90 5.72 5.00
N GLN A 30 8.53 5.01 3.93
CA GLN A 30 8.70 5.48 2.55
C GLN A 30 7.63 6.50 2.13
N GLY A 31 6.65 6.81 2.99
CA GLY A 31 5.60 7.78 2.71
C GLY A 31 4.50 7.28 1.77
N PHE A 32 4.45 5.98 1.46
CA PHE A 32 3.45 5.42 0.54
C PHE A 32 2.10 5.17 1.21
N ILE A 33 2.08 4.93 2.52
CA ILE A 33 0.86 4.68 3.27
C ILE A 33 0.83 5.47 4.57
N LEU A 34 -0.37 5.66 5.09
CA LEU A 34 -0.59 6.09 6.47
C LEU A 34 -1.22 4.94 7.25
N ILE A 35 -0.91 4.90 8.54
CA ILE A 35 -1.36 3.84 9.41
C ILE A 35 -2.07 4.42 10.62
N ARG A 36 -3.09 3.72 11.10
CA ARG A 36 -3.75 4.01 12.37
C ARG A 36 -4.23 2.75 13.10
N GLY A 37 -4.56 2.93 14.38
CA GLY A 37 -5.17 1.89 15.20
C GLY A 37 -4.16 0.98 15.88
N GLU A 38 -4.66 0.17 16.80
CA GLU A 38 -3.87 -0.78 17.58
C GLU A 38 -3.50 -2.02 16.76
N PHE A 39 -2.47 -2.75 17.20
CA PHE A 39 -1.85 -3.88 16.49
C PHE A 39 -2.85 -4.85 15.79
N GLN A 40 -3.90 -5.30 16.47
CA GLN A 40 -4.90 -6.24 15.91
C GLN A 40 -5.98 -5.56 15.03
N LYS A 41 -6.18 -4.26 15.19
CA LYS A 41 -7.21 -3.47 14.48
C LYS A 41 -6.57 -2.41 13.56
N ARG A 42 -5.30 -2.61 13.20
CA ARG A 42 -4.52 -1.68 12.38
C ARG A 42 -5.22 -1.50 11.05
N GLN A 43 -5.39 -0.25 10.67
CA GLN A 43 -5.82 0.13 9.34
C GLN A 43 -4.70 0.88 8.64
N PHE A 44 -4.69 0.78 7.32
CA PHE A 44 -3.80 1.55 6.47
C PHE A 44 -4.58 2.17 5.31
N ARG A 45 -4.01 3.17 4.67
CA ARG A 45 -4.49 3.74 3.41
C ARG A 45 -3.31 4.20 2.58
N LEU A 46 -3.47 4.30 1.26
CA LEU A 46 -2.46 4.96 0.43
C LEU A 46 -2.41 6.47 0.76
N THR A 47 -1.22 7.04 0.62
CA THR A 47 -1.05 8.47 0.40
C THR A 47 -1.22 8.79 -1.08
N GLU A 48 -1.26 10.07 -1.44
CA GLU A 48 -1.21 10.49 -2.84
C GLU A 48 0.05 9.95 -3.54
N LEU A 49 1.20 9.96 -2.85
CA LEU A 49 2.45 9.39 -3.33
C LEU A 49 2.34 7.87 -3.57
N GLY A 50 1.75 7.14 -2.64
CA GLY A 50 1.51 5.70 -2.79
C GLY A 50 0.57 5.38 -3.95
N SER A 51 -0.47 6.19 -4.14
CA SER A 51 -1.40 6.05 -5.26
C SER A 51 -0.72 6.26 -6.60
N ASP A 52 0.02 7.36 -6.77
CA ASP A 52 0.78 7.64 -8.01
C ASP A 52 1.83 6.55 -8.29
N TYR A 53 2.52 6.05 -7.26
CA TYR A 53 3.46 4.95 -7.40
C TYR A 53 2.79 3.69 -7.97
N VAL A 54 1.64 3.29 -7.43
CA VAL A 54 0.88 2.11 -7.90
C VAL A 54 0.40 2.31 -9.33
N GLU A 55 -0.11 3.49 -9.68
CA GLU A 55 -0.55 3.78 -11.05
C GLU A 55 0.61 3.72 -12.05
N ARG A 56 1.77 4.30 -11.71
CA ARG A 56 2.96 4.23 -12.55
C ARG A 56 3.44 2.80 -12.73
N ASP A 57 3.43 2.01 -11.67
CA ASP A 57 3.85 0.61 -11.73
C ASP A 57 2.89 -0.23 -12.59
N LYS A 58 1.58 -0.05 -12.43
CA LYS A 58 0.55 -0.67 -13.30
C LYS A 58 0.81 -0.37 -14.77
N ARG A 59 1.01 0.90 -15.13
CA ARG A 59 1.33 1.31 -16.51
C ARG A 59 2.61 0.66 -17.04
N ARG A 60 3.64 0.52 -16.20
CA ARG A 60 4.90 -0.17 -16.57
C ARG A 60 4.68 -1.66 -16.82
N LEU A 61 3.86 -2.32 -16.02
CA LEU A 61 3.54 -3.74 -16.20
C LEU A 61 2.71 -3.97 -17.47
N GLU A 62 1.74 -3.10 -17.76
CA GLU A 62 0.96 -3.14 -18.99
C GLU A 62 1.85 -2.92 -20.22
N ALA A 63 2.78 -1.96 -20.17
CA ALA A 63 3.73 -1.70 -21.26
C ALA A 63 4.70 -2.87 -21.54
N ARG A 64 4.96 -3.73 -20.55
CA ARG A 64 5.77 -4.96 -20.69
C ARG A 64 5.00 -6.16 -21.23
N ARG A 65 3.68 -6.05 -21.34
CA ARG A 65 2.79 -7.12 -21.82
C ARG A 65 2.56 -7.04 -23.34
N LEU A 66 3.01 -5.95 -23.98
CA LEU A 66 3.09 -5.74 -25.43
C LEU A 66 4.46 -6.21 -25.95
#